data_AF-A0A915K0H9-F1
#
_entry.id   AF-A0A915K0H9-F1
#
_cell.length_a   1.000
_cell.length_b   1.000
_cell.length_c   1.000
_cell.angle_alpha   90.00
_cell.angle_beta   90.00
_cell.angle_gamma   90.00
#
_symmetry.space_group_name_H-M   'P 1'
#
loop_
_entity.id
_entity.type
_entity.pdbx_description
1 polymer ?
#
loop_
_entity_poly.entity_id
_entity_poly.type
_entity_poly.pdbx_seq_one_letter_code
_entity_poly.pdbx_strand_id
1 'polypeptide(L)'
;YFRCVVCETTSNVIAVHSQTLLVPDCPNGWQSLWIGYSFAMHTAAGAEGGGQSLSSPGSCLEDFRATPFIECNGARGTCHYFANKFSFWLTTIDDSQMFRIPESQTLKAGNLRERVSRCQVCYRSLT
;
A
#
# COMPACT_ATOMS: atom_id res chain seq x y z
N TYR A 1 4.38 -15.02 -9.18
CA TYR A 1 3.30 -15.72 -8.45
C TYR A 1 3.22 -15.10 -7.07
N PHE A 2 2.08 -14.54 -6.68
CA PHE A 2 1.88 -14.01 -5.34
C PHE A 2 1.48 -15.18 -4.42
N ARG A 3 2.30 -15.49 -3.41
CA ARG A 3 2.00 -16.48 -2.36
C ARG A 3 1.73 -15.72 -1.08
N CYS A 4 0.83 -16.23 -0.26
CA CYS A 4 0.61 -15.75 1.10
C CYS A 4 0.94 -16.83 2.11
N VAL A 5 1.29 -16.41 3.32
CA VAL A 5 1.44 -17.26 4.51
C VAL A 5 0.55 -16.66 5.59
N VAL A 6 -0.12 -17.53 6.35
CA VAL A 6 -0.91 -17.13 7.52
C VAL A 6 -0.13 -17.55 8.76
N CYS A 7 0.15 -16.59 9.64
CA CYS A 7 0.93 -16.79 10.86
C CYS A 7 0.06 -16.52 12.10
N GLU A 8 0.29 -17.27 13.17
CA GLU A 8 -0.28 -17.01 14.49
C GLU A 8 0.59 -16.00 15.25
N THR A 9 -0.03 -15.07 15.99
CA THR A 9 0.65 -14.08 16.83
C THR A 9 -0.09 -13.91 18.15
N THR A 10 0.66 -13.61 19.21
CA THR A 10 0.14 -13.40 20.58
C THR A 10 -0.32 -11.96 20.83
N SER A 11 -0.03 -11.05 19.90
CA SER A 11 -0.27 -9.63 20.06
C SER A 11 -0.79 -8.99 18.77
N ASN A 12 -1.37 -7.80 18.90
CA ASN A 12 -1.90 -7.05 17.77
C ASN A 12 -0.78 -6.65 16.79
N VAL A 13 -1.15 -6.61 15.51
CA VAL A 13 -0.30 -6.15 14.41
C VAL A 13 -0.99 -5.00 13.70
N ILE A 14 -0.26 -3.91 13.44
CA ILE A 14 -0.76 -2.71 12.77
C ILE A 14 0.17 -2.26 11.66
N ALA A 15 -0.37 -1.55 10.68
CA ALA A 15 0.41 -0.71 9.76
C ALA A 15 0.45 0.74 10.25
N VAL A 16 1.61 1.38 10.09
CA VAL A 16 1.78 2.84 10.26
C VAL A 16 2.31 3.43 8.95
N HIS A 17 1.86 4.63 8.60
CA HIS A 17 2.14 5.28 7.31
C HIS A 17 2.76 6.65 7.55
N SER A 18 3.85 6.97 6.86
CA SER A 18 4.55 8.25 7.07
C SER A 18 3.94 9.41 6.31
N GLN A 19 3.28 9.14 5.18
CA GLN A 19 2.96 10.17 4.18
C GLN A 19 4.20 10.96 3.72
N THR A 20 5.37 10.33 3.77
CA THR A 20 6.65 10.84 3.27
C THR A 20 7.43 9.72 2.55
N LEU A 21 8.63 10.04 2.07
CA LEU A 21 9.55 9.04 1.49
C LEU A 21 10.34 8.26 2.55
N LEU A 22 10.26 8.68 3.82
CA LEU A 22 10.94 8.03 4.94
C LEU A 22 10.06 6.94 5.52
N VAL A 23 10.67 5.84 5.93
CA VAL A 23 9.97 4.77 6.65
C VAL A 23 9.57 5.30 8.03
N PRO A 24 8.30 5.19 8.44
CA PRO A 24 7.88 5.59 9.78
C PRO A 24 8.38 4.61 10.83
N ASP A 25 8.77 5.13 12.00
CA ASP A 25 9.10 4.29 13.15
C ASP A 25 7.86 3.59 13.70
N CYS A 26 8.06 2.40 14.26
CA CYS A 26 7.00 1.76 15.05
C CYS A 26 6.74 2.57 16.34
N PRO A 27 5.48 2.62 16.83
CA PRO A 27 5.18 3.29 18.09
C PRO A 27 5.94 2.69 19.28
N ASN A 28 6.10 3.45 20.36
CA ASN A 28 6.73 2.96 21.58
C ASN A 28 6.06 1.66 22.09
N GLY A 29 6.87 0.65 22.39
CA GLY A 29 6.38 -0.68 22.78
C GLY A 29 5.99 -1.59 21.62
N TRP A 30 6.28 -1.21 20.37
CA TRP A 30 6.06 -2.03 19.18
C TRP A 30 7.38 -2.35 18.49
N GLN A 31 7.44 -3.51 17.82
CA GLN A 31 8.59 -3.97 17.07
C GLN A 31 8.23 -4.15 15.59
N SER A 32 9.22 -3.92 14.72
CA SER A 32 9.05 -4.00 13.26
C SER A 32 8.91 -5.44 12.80
N LEU A 33 7.96 -5.70 11.89
CA LEU A 33 7.87 -6.93 11.11
C LEU A 33 8.45 -6.73 9.71
N TRP A 34 7.94 -5.74 8.96
CA TRP A 34 8.43 -5.38 7.64
C TRP A 34 8.13 -3.93 7.28
N ILE A 35 8.75 -3.46 6.19
CA ILE A 35 8.56 -2.12 5.63
C ILE A 35 7.99 -2.22 4.22
N GLY A 36 7.32 -1.18 3.75
CA GLY A 36 6.70 -1.22 2.43
C GLY A 36 6.24 0.14 1.90
N TYR A 37 5.23 0.07 1.04
CA TYR A 37 4.55 1.18 0.39
C TYR A 37 3.05 1.17 0.73
N SER A 38 2.51 2.36 0.94
CA SER A 38 1.16 2.60 1.45
C SER A 38 0.09 2.39 0.38
N PHE A 39 -0.43 1.17 0.28
CA PHE A 39 -1.49 0.77 -0.65
C PHE A 39 -2.88 1.00 -0.04
N ALA A 40 -3.72 1.78 -0.72
CA ALA A 40 -5.03 2.16 -0.21
C ALA A 40 -6.16 1.36 -0.88
N MET A 41 -6.20 1.34 -2.21
CA MET A 41 -7.30 0.73 -2.96
C MET A 41 -6.93 0.39 -4.40
N HIS A 42 -7.83 -0.30 -5.09
CA HIS A 42 -7.71 -0.62 -6.51
C HIS A 42 -9.09 -0.64 -7.18
N THR A 43 -9.10 -0.43 -8.49
CA THR A 43 -10.29 -0.61 -9.35
C THR A 43 -9.92 -1.35 -10.64
N ALA A 44 -10.90 -2.04 -11.23
CA ALA A 44 -10.73 -2.88 -12.40
C ALA A 44 -11.98 -2.85 -13.31
N ALA A 45 -12.42 -4.01 -13.82
CA ALA A 45 -13.62 -4.14 -14.66
C ALA A 45 -14.84 -3.42 -14.06
N GLY A 46 -15.51 -2.62 -14.88
CA GLY A 46 -16.71 -1.87 -14.46
C GLY A 46 -16.48 -0.76 -13.42
N ALA A 47 -15.21 -0.37 -13.17
CA ALA A 47 -14.81 0.48 -12.05
C ALA A 47 -15.12 -0.12 -10.66
N GLU A 48 -15.44 -1.42 -10.61
CA GLU A 48 -15.53 -2.18 -9.37
C GLU A 48 -14.12 -2.39 -8.79
N GLY A 49 -14.06 -2.52 -7.48
CA GLY A 49 -12.78 -2.56 -6.79
C GLY A 49 -12.90 -2.81 -5.29
N GLY A 50 -11.81 -2.57 -4.59
CA GLY A 50 -11.75 -2.76 -3.15
C GLY A 50 -10.62 -1.97 -2.50
N GLY A 51 -10.70 -1.84 -1.19
CA GLY A 51 -9.75 -1.09 -0.37
C GLY A 51 -9.11 -1.93 0.72
N GLN A 52 -8.09 -1.36 1.35
CA GLN A 52 -7.48 -1.86 2.58
C GLN A 52 -7.81 -0.90 3.72
N SER A 53 -8.00 -1.43 4.93
CA SER A 53 -7.91 -0.58 6.13
C SER A 53 -6.46 -0.11 6.26
N LEU A 54 -6.25 1.21 6.45
CA LEU A 54 -4.91 1.77 6.65
C LEU A 54 -4.26 1.35 7.99
N SER A 55 -5.02 0.75 8.90
CA SER A 55 -4.43 0.12 10.09
C SER A 55 -4.06 -1.35 9.87
N SER A 56 -4.55 -1.97 8.79
CA SER A 56 -4.28 -3.38 8.48
C SER A 56 -2.91 -3.55 7.82
N PRO A 57 -2.15 -4.62 8.15
CA PRO A 57 -0.91 -4.96 7.45
C PRO A 57 -1.06 -5.07 5.92
N GLY A 58 -2.25 -5.40 5.42
CA GLY A 58 -2.54 -5.49 3.98
C GLY A 58 -2.43 -4.16 3.23
N SER A 59 -2.46 -3.03 3.92
CA SER A 59 -2.21 -1.70 3.34
C SER A 59 -0.72 -1.38 3.16
N CYS A 60 0.19 -2.27 3.60
CA CYS A 60 1.63 -2.05 3.53
C CYS A 60 2.34 -3.13 2.71
N LEU A 61 2.34 -2.96 1.37
CA LEU A 61 2.96 -3.89 0.44
C LEU A 61 4.48 -3.68 0.40
N GLU A 62 5.26 -4.74 0.63
CA GLU A 62 6.73 -4.70 0.63
C GLU A 62 7.31 -4.21 -0.70
N ASP A 63 6.71 -4.63 -1.82
CA ASP A 63 7.08 -4.24 -3.17
C ASP A 63 6.07 -3.25 -3.78
N PHE A 64 6.55 -2.10 -4.23
CA PHE A 64 5.76 -1.22 -5.09
C PHE A 64 5.64 -1.80 -6.51
N ARG A 65 4.40 -1.93 -7.00
CA ARG A 65 4.07 -2.20 -8.40
C ARG A 65 2.92 -1.31 -8.85
N ALA A 66 3.04 -0.64 -10.00
CA ALA A 66 1.97 0.21 -10.53
C ALA A 66 0.65 -0.55 -10.77
N THR A 67 0.73 -1.85 -11.02
CA THR A 67 -0.42 -2.78 -11.14
C THR A 67 -0.16 -4.03 -10.29
N PRO A 68 -0.46 -4.00 -8.98
CA PRO A 68 -0.11 -5.07 -8.05
C PRO A 68 -1.05 -6.28 -8.11
N PHE A 69 -1.98 -6.35 -9.07
CA PHE A 69 -2.99 -7.40 -9.19
C PHE A 69 -3.27 -7.79 -10.65
N ILE A 70 -3.85 -8.98 -10.84
CA ILE A 70 -4.29 -9.51 -12.14
C ILE A 70 -5.79 -9.80 -12.10
N GLU A 71 -6.44 -9.76 -13.26
CA GLU A 71 -7.87 -10.02 -13.42
C GLU A 71 -8.02 -11.32 -14.19
N CYS A 72 -8.87 -12.21 -13.68
CA CYS A 72 -9.09 -13.54 -14.24
C CYS A 72 -10.57 -13.72 -14.57
N ASN A 73 -10.86 -14.21 -15.77
CA ASN A 73 -12.20 -14.61 -16.19
C ASN A 73 -12.39 -16.10 -15.91
N GLY A 74 -13.16 -16.42 -14.88
CA GLY A 74 -13.40 -17.81 -14.45
C GLY A 74 -14.04 -18.69 -15.52
N ALA A 75 -14.98 -18.15 -16.32
CA ALA A 75 -15.66 -18.92 -17.36
C ALA A 75 -14.74 -19.30 -18.54
N ARG A 76 -13.72 -18.48 -18.82
CA ARG A 76 -12.75 -18.70 -19.92
C ARG A 76 -11.43 -19.31 -19.45
N GLY A 77 -11.16 -19.35 -18.15
CA GLY A 77 -9.90 -19.83 -17.59
C GLY A 77 -8.68 -18.96 -17.94
N THR A 78 -8.90 -17.68 -18.29
CA THR A 78 -7.84 -16.76 -18.70
C THR A 78 -7.62 -15.63 -17.71
N CYS A 79 -6.39 -15.15 -17.60
CA CYS A 79 -6.03 -14.00 -16.78
C CYS A 79 -5.22 -12.99 -17.59
N HIS A 80 -5.55 -11.71 -17.50
CA HIS A 80 -4.91 -10.66 -18.30
C HIS A 80 -4.72 -9.37 -17.50
N TYR A 81 -3.73 -8.56 -17.91
CA TYR A 81 -3.60 -7.18 -17.50
C TYR A 81 -4.36 -6.29 -18.48
N PHE A 82 -5.45 -5.69 -18.02
CA PHE A 82 -6.24 -4.73 -18.79
C PHE A 82 -5.80 -3.31 -18.45
N ALA A 83 -5.95 -2.38 -19.41
CA ALA A 83 -5.49 -1.00 -19.29
C ALA A 83 -6.30 -0.17 -18.28
N ASN A 84 -7.52 -0.59 -17.96
CA ASN A 84 -8.44 0.06 -17.02
C ASN A 84 -8.17 -0.31 -15.55
N LYS A 85 -7.04 -0.94 -15.24
CA LYS A 85 -6.65 -1.30 -13.88
C LYS A 85 -5.92 -0.15 -13.21
N PHE A 86 -6.47 0.34 -12.12
CA PHE A 86 -5.86 1.39 -11.32
C PHE A 86 -5.50 0.88 -9.94
N SER A 87 -4.33 1.29 -9.45
CA SER A 87 -3.92 1.12 -8.06
C SER A 87 -3.73 2.49 -7.44
N PHE A 88 -4.13 2.62 -6.18
CA PHE A 88 -4.13 3.89 -5.47
C PHE A 88 -3.29 3.74 -4.21
N TRP A 89 -2.40 4.70 -4.03
CA TRP A 89 -1.38 4.72 -2.99
C TRP A 89 -1.48 6.03 -2.24
N LEU A 90 -1.18 6.02 -0.93
CA LEU A 90 -1.06 7.28 -0.20
C LEU A 90 0.12 8.07 -0.77
N THR A 91 -0.09 9.38 -0.96
CA THR A 91 0.93 10.27 -1.50
C THR A 91 1.84 10.83 -0.41
N THR A 92 2.98 11.38 -0.81
CA THR A 92 3.82 12.22 0.06
C THR A 92 3.19 13.59 0.24
N ILE A 93 3.13 14.11 1.47
CA ILE A 93 2.64 15.45 1.77
C ILE A 93 3.67 16.18 2.62
N ASP A 94 4.05 17.39 2.21
CA ASP A 94 4.86 18.29 3.02
C ASP A 94 3.94 19.03 4.00
N ASP A 95 4.34 19.12 5.27
CA ASP A 95 3.54 19.74 6.34
C ASP A 95 3.11 21.18 6.00
N SER A 96 3.95 21.93 5.29
CA SER A 96 3.63 23.30 4.87
C SER A 96 2.56 23.38 3.76
N GLN A 97 2.29 22.25 3.09
CA GLN A 97 1.35 22.14 1.97
C GLN A 97 0.04 21.45 2.33
N MET A 98 -0.14 20.92 3.55
CA MET A 98 -1.32 20.13 3.96
C MET A 98 -2.67 20.81 3.69
N PHE A 99 -2.73 22.14 3.82
CA PHE A 99 -3.95 22.94 3.65
C PHE A 99 -3.95 23.78 2.37
N ARG A 100 -2.99 23.55 1.47
CA ARG A 100 -2.92 24.22 0.18
C ARG A 100 -3.56 23.35 -0.90
N ILE A 101 -3.91 23.97 -2.01
CA ILE A 101 -4.41 23.25 -3.18
C ILE A 101 -3.28 22.33 -3.68
N PRO A 102 -3.53 21.01 -3.81
CA PRO A 102 -2.51 20.09 -4.31
C PRO A 102 -2.10 20.40 -5.75
N GLU A 103 -0.79 20.40 -6.01
CA GLU A 103 -0.27 20.54 -7.36
C GLU A 103 -0.48 19.24 -8.16
N SER A 104 -1.14 19.34 -9.31
CA SER A 104 -1.37 18.19 -10.19
C SER A 104 -0.08 17.75 -10.87
N GLN A 105 0.25 16.47 -10.78
CA GLN A 105 1.48 15.91 -11.34
C GLN A 105 1.18 14.61 -12.09
N THR A 106 1.89 14.41 -13.22
CA THR A 106 1.88 13.14 -13.96
C THR A 106 3.27 12.53 -13.89
N LEU A 107 3.39 11.38 -13.24
CA LEU A 107 4.65 10.68 -13.06
C LEU A 107 4.82 9.61 -14.15
N LYS A 108 6.03 9.49 -14.69
CA LYS A 108 6.41 8.44 -15.65
C LYS A 108 7.19 7.33 -14.96
N ALA A 109 7.40 6.22 -15.68
CA ALA A 109 8.27 5.13 -15.24
C ALA A 109 9.65 5.68 -14.82
N GLY A 110 10.18 5.17 -13.70
CA GLY A 110 11.40 5.67 -13.06
C GLY A 110 11.12 6.49 -11.80
N ASN A 111 10.13 7.39 -11.85
CA ASN A 111 9.91 8.38 -10.78
C ASN A 111 8.66 8.08 -9.94
N LEU A 112 7.95 6.98 -10.23
CA LEU A 112 6.69 6.66 -9.56
C LEU A 112 6.82 6.58 -8.03
N ARG A 113 7.95 6.09 -7.52
CA ARG A 113 8.17 5.92 -6.08
C ARG A 113 8.43 7.24 -5.33
N GLU A 114 8.77 8.31 -6.04
CA GLU A 114 9.12 9.62 -5.46
C GLU A 114 7.92 10.34 -4.83
N ARG A 115 6.70 9.87 -5.09
CA ARG A 115 5.47 10.41 -4.50
C ARG A 115 4.67 9.37 -3.74
N VAL A 116 5.22 8.18 -3.50
CA VAL A 116 4.50 7.12 -2.78
C VAL A 116 4.93 7.08 -1.33
N SER A 117 3.97 7.25 -0.43
CA SER A 117 4.13 7.15 1.01
C SER A 117 4.70 5.79 1.42
N ARG A 118 5.57 5.79 2.42
CA ARG A 118 6.12 4.57 3.02
C ARG A 118 5.31 4.15 4.23
N CYS A 119 5.46 2.88 4.58
CA CYS A 119 4.81 2.29 5.73
C CYS A 119 5.72 1.27 6.42
N GLN A 120 5.38 0.97 7.66
CA GLN A 120 5.99 -0.09 8.45
C GLN A 120 4.88 -0.88 9.13
N VAL A 121 4.99 -2.21 9.11
CA VAL A 121 4.11 -3.09 9.86
C VAL A 121 4.79 -3.45 11.17
N CYS A 122 4.03 -3.30 12.25
CA CYS A 122 4.51 -3.38 13.61
C CYS A 122 3.67 -4.37 14.40
N TYR A 123 4.28 -5.15 15.29
CA TYR A 123 3.57 -5.94 16.29
C TYR A 123 3.86 -5.41 17.70
N ARG A 124 2.90 -5.56 18.61
CA ARG A 124 3.04 -5.03 19.97
C ARG A 124 3.94 -5.95 20.79
N SER A 125 5.06 -5.42 21.26
CA SER A 125 5.94 -6.15 22.19
C SER A 125 5.30 -6.23 23.57
N LEU A 126 5.33 -7.41 24.18
CA LEU A 126 4.85 -7.63 25.55
C LEU A 126 6.01 -7.66 26.57
N THR A 127 7.20 -7.23 26.17
CA THR A 127 8.40 -7.13 27.00
C THR A 127 8.53 -5.76 27.64
#